data_AF-R5IWW1-F1
#
_entry.id   AF-R5IWW1-F1
#
_cell.length_a   1.000
_cell.length_b   1.000
_cell.length_c   1.000
_cell.angle_alpha   90.00
_cell.angle_beta   90.00
_cell.angle_gamma   90.00
#
_symmetry.space_group_name_H-M   'P 1'
#
loop_
_entity.id
_entity.type
_entity.pdbx_description
1 polymer ?
#
loop_
_entity_poly.entity_id
_entity_poly.type
_entity_poly.pdbx_seq_one_letter_code
_entity_poly.pdbx_strand_id
1 'polypeptide(L)'
;MRDNGFTLAELLGVIAILGIIAMITVPAINRSLNQGREDLYQTQIEQLEKGAQDYYTEHLDEMPDDINVSNCKTIDELQKGGYLPLDIKNPKTDEAFPLTTKICVKKITDMEFDYEVQVDE
;
A
#
# COMPACT_ATOMS: atom_id res chain seq x y z
N MET A 1 -45.93 38.84 -14.34
CA MET A 1 -45.47 38.04 -13.18
C MET A 1 -44.33 38.79 -12.51
N ARG A 2 -44.27 38.86 -11.18
CA ARG A 2 -43.13 39.44 -10.44
C ARG A 2 -42.30 38.27 -9.93
N ASP A 3 -41.10 38.12 -10.48
CA ASP A 3 -40.12 37.17 -9.95
C ASP A 3 -39.56 37.76 -8.65
N ASN A 4 -39.84 37.09 -7.53
CA ASN A 4 -39.21 37.39 -6.27
C ASN A 4 -37.82 36.75 -6.29
N GLY A 5 -36.80 37.54 -6.65
CA GLY A 5 -35.40 37.12 -6.54
C GLY A 5 -34.98 36.91 -5.09
N PHE A 6 -34.05 35.98 -4.87
CA PHE A 6 -33.43 35.72 -3.57
C PHE A 6 -32.81 36.99 -2.98
N THR A 7 -32.93 37.16 -1.66
CA THR A 7 -32.28 38.26 -0.93
C THR A 7 -30.82 37.92 -0.61
N LEU A 8 -29.99 38.95 -0.42
CA LEU A 8 -28.58 38.78 -0.04
C LEU A 8 -28.43 38.05 1.30
N ALA A 9 -29.36 38.27 2.24
CA ALA A 9 -29.33 37.62 3.55
C ALA A 9 -29.54 36.10 3.44
N GLU A 10 -30.43 35.66 2.55
CA GLU A 10 -30.64 34.23 2.30
C GLU A 10 -29.42 33.59 1.63
N LEU A 11 -28.80 34.27 0.67
CA LEU A 11 -27.57 33.79 0.04
C LEU A 11 -26.41 33.67 1.05
N LEU A 12 -26.26 34.66 1.94
CA LEU A 12 -25.28 34.62 3.03
C LEU A 12 -25.53 33.47 4.00
N GLY A 13 -26.79 33.20 4.34
CA GLY A 13 -27.17 32.06 5.18
C GLY A 13 -26.75 30.72 4.56
N VAL A 14 -26.98 30.53 3.26
CA VAL A 14 -26.57 29.31 2.54
C VAL A 14 -25.06 29.13 2.54
N ILE A 15 -24.31 30.20 2.21
CA ILE A 15 -22.84 30.14 2.17
C ILE A 15 -22.26 29.86 3.56
N ALA A 16 -22.85 30.43 4.62
CA ALA A 16 -22.43 30.16 6.00
C ALA A 16 -22.60 28.69 6.37
N ILE A 17 -23.74 28.08 6.03
CA ILE A 17 -23.99 26.65 6.28
C ILE A 17 -23.02 25.78 5.48
N LEU A 18 -22.79 26.09 4.19
CA LEU A 18 -21.83 25.37 3.35
C LEU A 18 -20.40 25.47 3.90
N GLY A 19 -20.01 26.62 4.45
CA GLY A 19 -18.69 26.81 5.06
C GLY A 19 -18.48 25.94 6.29
N ILE A 20 -19.50 25.81 7.16
CA ILE A 20 -19.43 24.94 8.35
C ILE A 20 -19.32 23.47 7.92
N ILE A 21 -20.12 23.04 6.94
CA ILE A 21 -20.04 21.66 6.41
C ILE A 21 -18.65 21.39 5.83
N ALA A 22 -18.15 22.28 4.97
CA ALA A 22 -16.84 22.12 4.34
C ALA A 22 -15.70 21.99 5.37
N MET A 23 -15.74 22.77 6.45
CA MET A 23 -14.74 22.71 7.52
C MET A 23 -14.66 21.33 8.19
N ILE A 24 -15.79 20.63 8.33
CA ILE A 24 -15.86 19.28 8.93
C ILE A 24 -15.51 18.21 7.87
N THR A 25 -16.00 18.38 6.64
CA THR A 25 -15.87 17.39 5.57
C THR A 25 -14.43 17.24 5.06
N VAL A 26 -13.68 18.34 4.92
CA VAL A 26 -12.29 18.30 4.38
C VAL A 26 -11.36 17.38 5.19
N PRO A 27 -11.21 17.52 6.53
CA PRO A 27 -10.34 16.62 7.28
C PRO A 27 -10.85 15.16 7.30
N ALA A 28 -12.16 14.94 7.25
CA ALA A 28 -12.74 13.60 7.20
C ALA A 28 -12.38 12.88 5.88
N ILE A 29 -12.47 13.56 4.74
CA ILE A 29 -12.05 13.03 3.44
C ILE A 29 -10.55 12.71 3.45
N ASN A 30 -9.71 13.63 3.95
CA ASN A 30 -8.27 13.40 4.01
C ASN A 30 -7.91 12.15 4.85
N ARG A 31 -8.58 11.95 5.99
CA ARG A 31 -8.39 10.73 6.80
C ARG A 31 -8.79 9.47 6.03
N SER A 32 -9.94 9.51 5.34
CA SER A 32 -10.40 8.37 4.54
C SER A 32 -9.46 8.03 3.40
N LEU A 33 -8.92 9.04 2.71
CA LEU A 33 -7.95 8.85 1.63
C LEU A 33 -6.63 8.27 2.16
N ASN A 34 -6.12 8.81 3.27
CA ASN A 34 -4.89 8.32 3.87
C ASN A 34 -5.03 6.87 4.36
N GLN A 35 -6.17 6.51 4.96
CA GLN A 35 -6.46 5.13 5.34
C GLN A 35 -6.49 4.22 4.10
N GLY A 36 -7.17 4.62 3.03
CA GLY A 36 -7.19 3.85 1.79
C GLY A 36 -5.81 3.65 1.17
N ARG A 37 -4.93 4.67 1.23
CA ARG A 37 -3.53 4.53 0.79
C ARG A 37 -2.74 3.56 1.67
N GLU A 38 -2.97 3.56 2.98
CA GLU A 38 -2.35 2.60 3.90
C GLU A 38 -2.83 1.17 3.61
N ASP A 39 -4.13 0.96 3.47
CA ASP A 39 -4.71 -0.36 3.18
C ASP A 39 -4.19 -0.93 1.85
N LEU A 40 -4.10 -0.08 0.82
CA LEU A 40 -3.50 -0.45 -0.47
C LEU A 40 -2.02 -0.76 -0.34
N TYR A 41 -1.27 -0.02 0.49
CA TYR A 41 0.14 -0.29 0.73
C TYR A 41 0.33 -1.67 1.35
N GLN A 42 -0.43 -1.98 2.41
CA GLN A 42 -0.37 -3.30 3.06
C GLN A 42 -0.74 -4.42 2.08
N THR A 43 -1.78 -4.22 1.28
CA THR A 43 -2.19 -5.19 0.24
C THR A 43 -1.09 -5.44 -0.80
N GLN A 44 -0.24 -4.45 -1.08
CA GLN A 44 0.90 -4.62 -1.98
C GLN A 44 2.06 -5.35 -1.33
N ILE A 45 2.36 -5.05 -0.07
CA ILE A 45 3.35 -5.80 0.71
C ILE A 45 2.95 -7.29 0.78
N GLU A 46 1.69 -7.60 1.07
CA GLU A 46 1.19 -8.98 1.07
C GLU A 46 1.32 -9.67 -0.30
N GLN A 47 1.18 -8.93 -1.40
CA GLN A 47 1.40 -9.48 -2.75
C GLN A 47 2.86 -9.76 -3.03
N LEU A 48 3.76 -8.88 -2.57
CA LEU A 48 5.20 -9.09 -2.66
C LEU A 48 5.64 -10.34 -1.88
N GLU A 49 5.14 -10.48 -0.65
CA GLU A 49 5.39 -11.65 0.19
C GLU A 49 4.86 -12.94 -0.44
N LYS A 50 3.63 -12.92 -0.98
CA LYS A 50 3.06 -14.07 -1.70
C LYS A 50 3.88 -14.47 -2.93
N GLY A 51 4.32 -13.49 -3.74
CA GLY A 51 5.17 -13.79 -4.89
C GLY A 51 6.51 -14.40 -4.48
N ALA A 52 7.11 -13.92 -3.37
CA ALA A 52 8.30 -14.55 -2.82
C ALA A 52 8.01 -15.96 -2.27
N GLN A 53 6.87 -16.16 -1.61
CA GLN A 53 6.43 -17.46 -1.13
C GLN A 53 6.26 -18.47 -2.28
N ASP A 54 5.65 -18.04 -3.38
CA ASP A 54 5.50 -18.85 -4.59
C ASP A 54 6.88 -19.24 -5.15
N TYR A 55 7.83 -18.29 -5.22
CA TYR A 55 9.21 -18.57 -5.64
C TYR A 55 9.88 -19.65 -4.78
N TYR A 56 9.87 -19.49 -3.45
CA TYR A 56 10.53 -20.41 -2.54
C TYR A 56 9.83 -21.76 -2.44
N THR A 57 8.54 -21.84 -2.77
CA THR A 57 7.81 -23.12 -2.89
C THR A 57 8.34 -23.95 -4.07
N GLU A 58 8.78 -23.29 -5.14
CA GLU A 58 9.44 -23.95 -6.28
C GLU A 58 10.96 -24.13 -6.08
N HIS A 59 11.58 -23.31 -5.24
CA HIS A 59 13.04 -23.28 -4.96
C HIS A 59 13.32 -23.59 -3.49
N LEU A 60 12.88 -24.77 -3.03
CA LEU A 60 13.02 -25.20 -1.65
C LEU A 60 14.49 -25.28 -1.18
N ASP A 61 15.42 -25.51 -2.11
CA ASP A 61 16.87 -25.53 -1.84
C ASP A 61 17.45 -24.15 -1.50
N GLU A 62 16.72 -23.07 -1.82
CA GLU A 62 17.09 -21.71 -1.46
C GLU A 62 16.42 -21.22 -0.18
N MET A 63 15.61 -22.05 0.50
CA MET A 63 15.05 -21.71 1.80
C MET A 63 16.13 -21.75 2.90
N PRO A 64 16.00 -20.93 3.96
CA PRO A 64 16.93 -20.96 5.08
C PRO A 64 16.77 -22.26 5.87
N ASP A 65 17.86 -23.03 6.00
CA ASP A 65 17.89 -24.29 6.75
C ASP A 65 17.89 -24.05 8.28
N ASP A 66 18.64 -23.04 8.70
CA ASP A 66 18.87 -22.70 10.11
C ASP A 66 17.84 -21.69 10.65
N ILE A 67 17.44 -21.88 11.90
CA ILE A 67 16.54 -20.96 12.60
C ILE A 67 17.21 -19.58 12.73
N ASN A 68 16.43 -18.53 12.52
CA ASN A 68 16.84 -17.12 12.48
C ASN A 68 17.80 -16.75 11.34
N VAL A 69 18.02 -17.63 10.38
CA VAL A 69 18.69 -17.28 9.13
C VAL A 69 17.65 -16.84 8.10
N SER A 70 18.03 -15.85 7.30
CA SER A 70 17.19 -15.28 6.25
C SER A 70 17.88 -15.32 4.90
N ASN A 71 17.14 -15.74 3.88
CA ASN A 71 17.55 -15.65 2.49
C ASN A 71 16.66 -14.62 1.78
N CYS A 72 17.23 -13.86 0.85
CA CYS A 72 16.53 -12.74 0.24
C CYS A 72 16.59 -12.81 -1.29
N LYS A 73 15.52 -12.34 -1.93
CA LYS A 73 15.47 -12.07 -3.37
C LYS A 73 15.07 -10.65 -3.63
N THR A 74 15.60 -10.08 -4.70
CA THR A 74 15.20 -8.76 -5.15
C THR A 74 13.90 -8.80 -5.94
N ILE A 75 13.17 -7.67 -5.98
CA ILE A 75 11.98 -7.54 -6.83
C ILE A 75 12.32 -7.84 -8.30
N ASP A 76 13.48 -7.41 -8.79
CA ASP A 76 13.95 -7.72 -10.16
C ASP A 76 14.01 -9.23 -10.44
N GLU A 77 14.58 -10.01 -9.52
CA GLU A 77 14.70 -11.47 -9.66
C GLU A 77 13.33 -12.13 -9.71
N LEU A 78 12.43 -11.73 -8.81
CA LEU A 78 11.08 -12.30 -8.72
C LEU A 78 10.19 -11.90 -9.92
N GLN A 79 10.34 -10.68 -10.43
CA GLN A 79 9.68 -10.23 -11.66
C GLN A 79 10.18 -11.01 -12.89
N LYS A 80 11.50 -11.20 -13.01
CA LYS A 80 12.09 -12.02 -14.09
C LYS A 80 11.67 -13.48 -14.01
N GLY A 81 11.49 -14.00 -12.80
CA GLY A 81 10.95 -15.33 -12.55
C GLY A 81 9.44 -15.46 -12.83
N GLY A 82 8.73 -14.34 -13.03
CA GLY A 82 7.29 -14.34 -13.29
C GLY A 82 6.41 -14.43 -12.03
N TYR A 83 7.00 -14.29 -10.85
CA TYR A 83 6.30 -14.39 -9.55
C TYR A 83 5.69 -13.05 -9.11
N LEU A 84 6.14 -11.93 -9.69
CA LEU A 84 5.64 -10.60 -9.40
C LEU A 84 5.26 -9.85 -10.69
N PRO A 85 4.19 -9.03 -10.66
CA PRO A 85 3.87 -8.13 -11.77
C PRO A 85 4.97 -7.06 -11.96
N LEU A 86 5.10 -6.58 -13.20
CA LEU A 86 6.15 -5.62 -13.59
C LEU A 86 5.89 -4.19 -13.08
N ASP A 87 4.63 -3.87 -12.75
CA ASP A 87 4.15 -2.51 -12.50
C ASP A 87 3.64 -2.30 -11.06
N ILE A 88 4.42 -2.74 -10.07
CA ILE A 88 4.08 -2.55 -8.64
C ILE A 88 4.45 -1.12 -8.21
N LYS A 89 3.45 -0.35 -7.78
CA LYS A 89 3.58 1.06 -7.40
C LYS A 89 3.21 1.29 -5.95
N ASN A 90 4.13 1.86 -5.18
CA ASN A 90 3.89 2.25 -3.80
C ASN A 90 2.79 3.34 -3.74
N PRO A 91 1.61 3.07 -3.16
CA PRO A 91 0.48 3.98 -3.13
C PRO A 91 0.66 5.14 -2.14
N LYS A 92 1.73 5.13 -1.33
CA LYS A 92 2.12 6.24 -0.46
C LYS A 92 2.92 7.31 -1.21
N THR A 93 3.84 6.89 -2.07
CA THR A 93 4.72 7.79 -2.84
C THR A 93 4.28 8.00 -4.28
N ASP A 94 3.37 7.15 -4.79
CA ASP A 94 2.96 7.04 -6.19
C ASP A 94 4.11 6.64 -7.15
N GLU A 95 5.22 6.17 -6.58
CA GLU A 95 6.41 5.71 -7.31
C GLU A 95 6.47 4.18 -7.36
N ALA A 96 7.15 3.63 -8.36
CA ALA A 96 7.41 2.20 -8.42
C ALA A 96 8.31 1.76 -7.25
N PHE A 97 8.11 0.54 -6.74
CA PHE A 97 9.08 -0.02 -5.78
C PHE A 97 10.45 -0.15 -6.46
N PRO A 98 11.55 0.22 -5.78
CA PRO A 98 12.89 0.00 -6.30
C PRO A 98 13.10 -1.47 -6.64
N LEU A 99 13.65 -1.75 -7.83
CA LEU A 99 13.96 -3.12 -8.24
C LEU A 99 15.00 -3.80 -7.32
N THR A 100 15.76 -3.00 -6.56
CA THR A 100 16.74 -3.43 -5.57
C THR A 100 16.12 -3.82 -4.22
N THR A 101 14.85 -3.48 -3.98
CA THR A 101 14.13 -3.86 -2.76
C THR A 101 14.18 -5.38 -2.58
N LYS A 102 14.51 -5.81 -1.37
CA LYS A 102 14.67 -7.22 -1.03
C LYS A 102 13.44 -7.73 -0.29
N ILE A 103 13.05 -8.95 -0.62
CA ILE A 103 12.03 -9.69 0.12
C ILE A 103 12.75 -10.89 0.70
N CYS A 104 12.78 -10.97 2.02
CA CYS A 104 13.54 -11.97 2.75
C CYS A 104 12.58 -12.97 3.39
N VAL A 105 12.90 -14.25 3.25
CA VAL A 105 12.26 -15.33 4.01
C VAL A 105 13.17 -15.68 5.20
N LYS A 106 12.60 -15.78 6.39
CA LYS A 106 13.31 -16.13 7.63
C LYS A 106 12.66 -17.34 8.28
N LYS A 107 13.46 -18.33 8.66
CA LYS A 107 12.97 -19.49 9.41
C LYS A 107 12.80 -19.12 10.89
N ILE A 108 11.58 -19.17 11.40
CA ILE A 108 11.27 -18.89 12.81
C ILE A 108 11.29 -20.18 13.62
N THR A 109 10.71 -21.26 13.08
CA THR A 109 10.73 -22.61 13.67
C THR A 109 10.92 -23.66 12.57
N ASP A 110 10.96 -24.95 12.92
CA ASP A 110 11.10 -26.02 11.93
C ASP A 110 9.97 -26.09 10.89
N MET A 111 8.81 -25.48 11.16
CA MET A 111 7.64 -25.50 10.27
C MET A 111 7.10 -24.10 9.94
N GLU A 112 7.73 -23.04 10.45
CA GLU A 112 7.23 -21.67 10.34
C GLU A 112 8.29 -20.75 9.72
N PHE A 113 7.89 -20.08 8.64
CA PHE A 113 8.68 -19.10 7.92
C PHE A 113 7.95 -17.77 7.93
N ASP A 114 8.71 -16.70 8.11
CA ASP A 114 8.24 -15.32 8.06
C ASP A 114 8.82 -14.63 6.83
N TYR A 115 8.02 -13.76 6.20
CA TYR A 115 8.42 -13.02 5.00
C TYR A 115 8.42 -11.54 5.32
N GLU A 116 9.54 -10.87 5.07
CA GLU A 116 9.68 -9.45 5.36
C GLU A 116 10.20 -8.70 4.14
N VAL A 117 9.49 -7.64 3.75
CA VAL A 117 9.91 -6.73 2.68
C VAL A 117 10.85 -5.66 3.25
N GLN A 118 12.12 -5.72 2.86
CA GLN A 118 13.14 -4.73 3.20
C GLN A 118 13.23 -3.71 2.07
N VAL A 119 12.53 -2.59 2.26
CA VAL A 119 12.65 -1.42 1.39
C VAL A 119 13.88 -0.63 1.83
N ASP A 120 14.93 -0.61 1.01
CA ASP A 120 16.01 0.36 1.16
C ASP A 120 15.39 1.76 0.93
N GLU A 121 15.28 2.57 1.99
CA GLU A 121 14.83 3.97 1.93
C GLU A 121 15.78 4.87 1.12
#